data_AF-A0A445BA25-F1
#
_entry.id   AF-A0A445BA25-F1
#
_cell.length_a   1.000
_cell.length_b   1.000
_cell.length_c   1.000
_cell.angle_alpha   90.00
_cell.angle_beta   90.00
_cell.angle_gamma   90.00
#
_symmetry.space_group_name_H-M   'P 1'
#
loop_
_entity.id
_entity.type
_entity.pdbx_description
1 polymer ?
#
loop_
_entity_poly.entity_id
_entity_poly.type
_entity_poly.pdbx_seq_one_letter_code
_entity_poly.pdbx_strand_id
1 'polypeptide(L)'
;MFIMIREVVAVREMAEASALRSRIEEIQKLSNDEELDDSNLYPLIEECALHVQTRVHQALAESSDLAFLPQQDFDACMEHLKDELNKVEAEGTNEAKEIELLIEKHNYDYNLLQAKCEQIRCSLDYVTSKDQTTEENSEAIDSSMLADDHTTITVAILDNYLEYLQLEDEIHEMKSVVESLEDLQSKFKWFDAINQIEDALTGLKVLAFEDNSIRLSLRTYMPKLEDLSCLSRVHDSYDVSELSHELLIEVFEKTLKLKNVQVSK
;
A
#
# COMPACT_ATOMS: atom_id res chain seq x y z
N MET A 1 22.31 -46.82 -39.71
CA MET A 1 22.69 -46.34 -38.36
C MET A 1 22.25 -44.89 -38.14
N PHE A 2 22.55 -43.95 -39.04
CA PHE A 2 22.12 -42.55 -38.93
C PHE A 2 20.60 -42.31 -38.98
N ILE A 3 19.84 -43.11 -39.75
CA ILE A 3 18.37 -42.97 -39.86
C ILE A 3 17.68 -43.33 -38.53
N MET A 4 18.06 -44.46 -37.91
CA MET A 4 17.51 -44.87 -36.61
C MET A 4 17.82 -43.89 -35.48
N ILE A 5 18.97 -43.21 -35.49
CA ILE A 5 19.29 -42.19 -34.49
C ILE A 5 18.35 -40.98 -34.66
N ARG A 6 18.02 -40.61 -35.90
CA ARG A 6 17.14 -39.48 -36.23
C ARG A 6 15.69 -39.76 -35.81
N GLU A 7 15.18 -40.96 -36.07
CA GLU A 7 13.85 -41.39 -35.64
C GLU A 7 13.72 -41.45 -34.11
N VAL A 8 14.73 -41.95 -33.41
CA VAL A 8 14.72 -42.03 -31.93
C VAL A 8 14.77 -40.63 -31.30
N VAL A 9 15.48 -39.68 -31.91
CA VAL A 9 15.52 -38.27 -31.45
C VAL A 9 14.18 -37.58 -31.68
N ALA A 10 13.57 -37.73 -32.86
CA ALA A 10 12.27 -37.13 -33.18
C ALA A 10 11.13 -37.66 -32.29
N VAL A 11 11.12 -38.96 -31.99
CA VAL A 11 10.14 -39.57 -31.06
C VAL A 11 10.30 -39.02 -29.63
N ARG A 12 11.54 -38.73 -29.21
CA ARG A 12 11.83 -38.15 -27.90
C ARG A 12 11.38 -36.69 -27.81
N GLU A 13 11.65 -35.89 -28.85
CA GLU A 13 11.23 -34.49 -28.95
C GLU A 13 9.70 -34.34 -29.01
N MET A 14 9.01 -35.23 -29.75
CA MET A 14 7.53 -35.27 -29.76
C MET A 14 6.93 -35.67 -28.41
N ALA A 15 7.57 -36.60 -27.68
CA ALA A 15 7.13 -36.97 -26.34
C ALA A 15 7.30 -35.81 -25.34
N GLU A 16 8.42 -35.09 -25.41
CA GLU A 16 8.69 -33.89 -24.59
C GLU A 16 7.71 -32.74 -24.90
N ALA A 17 7.39 -32.51 -26.18
CA ALA A 17 6.36 -31.56 -26.62
C ALA A 17 4.97 -31.91 -26.08
N SER A 18 4.57 -33.18 -26.13
CA SER A 18 3.28 -33.63 -25.60
C SER A 18 3.17 -33.47 -24.07
N ALA A 19 4.27 -33.69 -23.36
CA ALA A 19 4.35 -33.48 -21.91
C ALA A 19 4.21 -31.99 -21.56
N LEU A 20 4.84 -31.09 -22.34
CA LEU A 20 4.70 -29.64 -22.18
C LEU A 20 3.27 -29.16 -22.41
N ARG A 21 2.57 -29.67 -23.44
CA ARG A 21 1.14 -29.37 -23.68
C ARG A 21 0.27 -29.78 -22.50
N SER A 22 0.47 -31.01 -22.03
CA SER A 22 -0.26 -31.53 -20.86
C SER A 22 -0.01 -30.67 -19.62
N ARG A 23 1.20 -30.13 -19.43
CA ARG A 23 1.52 -29.26 -18.29
C ARG A 23 0.89 -27.88 -18.42
N ILE A 24 0.84 -27.30 -19.62
CA ILE A 24 0.14 -26.03 -19.88
C ILE A 24 -1.36 -26.20 -19.59
N GLU A 25 -1.98 -27.29 -20.04
CA GLU A 25 -3.40 -27.59 -19.77
C GLU A 25 -3.65 -27.78 -18.26
N GLU A 26 -2.74 -28.43 -17.54
CA GLU A 26 -2.84 -28.58 -16.08
C GLU A 26 -2.74 -27.23 -15.36
N ILE A 27 -1.80 -26.36 -15.77
CA ILE A 27 -1.67 -25.00 -15.22
C ILE A 27 -2.96 -24.20 -15.47
N GLN A 28 -3.49 -24.23 -16.70
CA GLN A 28 -4.74 -23.56 -17.05
C GLN A 28 -5.94 -24.11 -16.27
N LYS A 29 -5.95 -25.41 -15.97
CA LYS A 29 -7.02 -26.02 -15.18
C LYS A 29 -6.97 -25.56 -13.72
N LEU A 30 -5.78 -25.53 -13.11
CA LEU A 30 -5.59 -25.00 -11.76
C LEU A 30 -6.02 -23.52 -11.67
N SER A 31 -5.78 -22.76 -12.75
CA SER A 31 -6.18 -21.36 -12.88
C SER A 31 -7.69 -21.13 -13.01
N ASN A 32 -8.44 -22.07 -13.60
CA ASN A 32 -9.90 -21.94 -13.77
C ASN A 32 -10.69 -22.51 -12.58
N ASP A 33 -10.09 -23.37 -11.75
CA ASP A 33 -10.69 -23.86 -10.50
C ASP A 33 -10.74 -22.77 -9.39
N GLU A 34 -10.11 -21.61 -9.62
CA GLU A 34 -10.19 -20.40 -8.80
C GLU A 34 -11.15 -19.34 -9.37
N GLU A 35 -12.21 -19.71 -10.10
CA GLU A 35 -13.44 -18.92 -9.95
C GLU A 35 -13.72 -18.92 -8.45
N LEU A 36 -13.48 -17.79 -7.78
CA LEU A 36 -13.80 -17.57 -6.38
C LEU A 36 -15.18 -18.19 -6.16
N ASP A 37 -15.20 -19.36 -5.54
CA ASP A 37 -16.44 -20.06 -5.26
C ASP A 37 -17.16 -19.15 -4.27
N ASP A 38 -18.04 -18.31 -4.79
CA ASP A 38 -18.82 -17.32 -4.04
C ASP A 38 -19.56 -18.00 -2.88
N SER A 39 -19.75 -19.32 -3.00
CA SER A 39 -20.26 -20.23 -1.98
C SER A 39 -19.42 -20.25 -0.69
N ASN A 40 -18.12 -19.94 -0.72
CA ASN A 40 -17.24 -19.84 0.45
C ASN A 40 -17.12 -18.41 1.01
N LEU A 41 -17.47 -17.40 0.21
CA LEU A 41 -17.42 -16.00 0.62
C LEU A 41 -18.53 -15.65 1.61
N TYR A 42 -19.75 -16.12 1.34
CA TYR A 42 -20.92 -15.87 2.19
C TYR A 42 -20.76 -16.38 3.63
N PRO A 43 -20.33 -17.65 3.86
CA PRO A 43 -20.07 -18.16 5.21
C PRO A 43 -19.00 -17.36 5.96
N LEU A 44 -17.94 -16.93 5.28
CA LEU A 44 -16.85 -16.16 5.87
C LEU A 44 -17.30 -14.75 6.27
N ILE A 45 -18.10 -14.10 5.43
CA ILE A 45 -18.72 -12.80 5.72
C ILE A 45 -19.67 -12.92 6.92
N GLU A 46 -20.46 -13.99 6.98
CA GLU A 46 -21.37 -14.25 8.10
C GLU A 46 -20.59 -14.50 9.41
N GLU A 47 -19.50 -15.27 9.36
CA GLU A 47 -18.59 -15.48 10.50
C GLU A 47 -17.94 -14.17 10.98
N CYS A 48 -17.44 -13.35 10.05
CA CYS A 48 -16.89 -12.03 10.36
C CYS A 48 -17.94 -11.10 11.01
N ALA A 49 -19.15 -11.05 10.45
CA ALA A 49 -20.25 -10.25 10.99
C ALA A 49 -20.61 -10.68 12.41
N LEU A 50 -20.64 -11.99 12.68
CA LEU A 50 -20.97 -12.56 13.98
C LEU A 50 -19.84 -12.32 15.00
N HIS A 51 -18.57 -12.39 14.57
CA HIS A 51 -17.42 -12.04 15.40
C HIS A 51 -17.45 -10.55 15.79
N VAL A 52 -17.69 -9.65 14.83
CA VAL A 52 -17.82 -8.20 15.09
C VAL A 52 -18.97 -7.94 16.05
N GLN A 53 -20.15 -8.51 15.81
CA GLN A 53 -21.31 -8.36 16.69
C GLN A 53 -21.01 -8.83 18.12
N THR A 54 -20.34 -9.98 18.26
CA THR A 54 -19.97 -10.53 19.57
C THR A 54 -19.00 -9.61 20.31
N ARG A 55 -17.98 -9.10 19.61
CA ARG A 55 -17.00 -8.17 20.17
C ARG A 55 -17.63 -6.85 20.60
N VAL A 56 -18.54 -6.29 19.80
CA VAL A 56 -19.28 -5.07 20.14
C VAL A 56 -20.14 -5.28 21.38
N HIS A 57 -20.85 -6.41 21.47
CA HIS A 57 -21.64 -6.73 22.65
C HIS A 57 -20.79 -6.91 23.91
N GLN A 58 -19.62 -7.54 23.78
CA GLN A 58 -18.69 -7.72 24.88
C GLN A 58 -18.14 -6.37 25.38
N ALA A 59 -17.69 -5.50 24.46
CA ALA A 59 -17.21 -4.16 24.81
C ALA A 59 -18.31 -3.32 25.48
N LEU A 60 -19.56 -3.42 25.01
CA LEU A 60 -20.69 -2.72 25.63
C LEU A 60 -20.96 -3.24 27.06
N ALA A 61 -20.84 -4.54 27.30
CA ALA A 61 -21.01 -5.12 28.63
C ALA A 61 -19.88 -4.71 29.60
N GLU A 62 -18.64 -4.68 29.11
CA GLU A 62 -17.46 -4.22 29.88
C GLU A 62 -17.53 -2.71 30.21
N SER A 63 -18.17 -1.92 29.35
CA SER A 63 -18.36 -0.47 29.55
C SER A 63 -19.42 -0.11 30.62
N SER A 64 -20.22 -1.08 31.09
CA SER A 64 -21.34 -0.82 32.01
C SER A 64 -20.88 -0.38 33.42
N ASP A 65 -19.64 -0.66 33.81
CA ASP A 65 -19.05 -0.24 35.09
C ASP A 65 -18.49 1.21 35.07
N LEU A 66 -18.37 1.82 33.88
CA LEU A 66 -17.85 3.19 33.71
C LEU A 66 -18.77 4.27 34.31
N ALA A 67 -20.06 3.96 34.54
CA ALA A 67 -21.05 4.89 35.08
C ALA A 67 -20.77 5.33 36.54
N PHE A 68 -19.85 4.66 37.23
CA PHE A 68 -19.45 4.97 38.61
C PHE A 68 -18.13 5.73 38.72
N LEU A 69 -17.47 6.04 37.59
CA LEU A 69 -16.18 6.72 37.60
C LEU A 69 -16.31 8.23 37.86
N PRO A 70 -15.34 8.86 38.56
CA PRO A 70 -15.21 10.30 38.60
C PRO A 70 -15.09 10.88 37.18
N GLN A 71 -15.66 12.07 36.96
CA GLN A 71 -15.76 12.68 35.62
C GLN A 71 -14.41 12.87 34.91
N GLN A 72 -13.34 13.11 35.66
CA GLN A 72 -11.98 13.24 35.11
C GLN A 72 -11.40 11.91 34.59
N ASP A 73 -11.73 10.80 35.25
CA ASP A 73 -11.33 9.46 34.83
C ASP A 73 -12.17 8.97 33.64
N PHE A 74 -13.43 9.43 33.56
CA PHE A 74 -14.31 9.19 32.42
C PHE A 74 -13.81 9.89 31.15
N ASP A 75 -13.46 11.18 31.25
CA ASP A 75 -12.93 11.94 30.11
C ASP A 75 -11.60 11.36 29.60
N ALA A 76 -10.71 10.96 30.51
CA ALA A 76 -9.45 10.29 30.15
C ALA A 76 -9.68 8.92 29.47
N CYS A 77 -10.67 8.16 29.93
CA CYS A 77 -11.06 6.89 29.31
C CYS A 77 -11.67 7.09 27.91
N MET A 78 -12.48 8.14 27.72
CA MET A 78 -13.07 8.47 26.43
C MET A 78 -12.02 8.90 25.40
N GLU A 79 -11.04 9.71 25.78
CA GLU A 79 -9.93 10.06 24.87
C GLU A 79 -9.08 8.82 24.53
N HIS A 80 -8.79 7.96 25.51
CA HIS A 80 -8.07 6.69 25.24
C HIS A 80 -8.83 5.78 24.25
N LEU A 81 -10.16 5.64 24.41
CA LEU A 81 -10.98 4.84 23.48
C LEU A 81 -11.03 5.45 22.08
N LYS A 82 -11.06 6.79 21.99
CA LYS A 82 -11.02 7.51 20.72
C LYS A 82 -9.68 7.33 20.03
N ASP A 83 -8.57 7.36 20.75
CA ASP A 83 -7.23 7.09 20.21
C ASP A 83 -7.10 5.65 19.72
N GLU A 84 -7.56 4.66 20.50
CA GLU A 84 -7.57 3.25 20.07
C GLU A 84 -8.45 3.03 18.84
N LEU A 85 -9.62 3.69 18.76
CA LEU A 85 -10.48 3.61 17.57
C LEU A 85 -9.80 4.20 16.33
N ASN A 86 -9.21 5.39 16.45
CA ASN A 86 -8.47 6.04 15.36
C ASN A 86 -7.32 5.16 14.88
N LYS A 87 -6.61 4.50 15.81
CA LYS A 87 -5.53 3.58 15.49
C LYS A 87 -6.04 2.35 14.72
N VAL A 88 -7.11 1.72 15.19
CA VAL A 88 -7.72 0.57 14.51
C VAL A 88 -8.25 0.95 13.13
N GLU A 89 -8.82 2.14 12.97
CA GLU A 89 -9.27 2.66 11.67
C GLU A 89 -8.08 2.90 10.72
N ALA A 90 -6.98 3.48 11.22
CA ALA A 90 -5.76 3.66 10.45
C ALA A 90 -5.13 2.32 10.04
N GLU A 91 -5.07 1.34 10.94
CA GLU A 91 -4.59 -0.02 10.64
C GLU A 91 -5.50 -0.71 9.59
N GLY A 92 -6.82 -0.65 9.77
CA GLY A 92 -7.77 -1.26 8.83
C GLY A 92 -7.74 -0.61 7.43
N THR A 93 -7.55 0.71 7.35
CA THR A 93 -7.37 1.38 6.05
C THR A 93 -6.03 1.04 5.40
N ASN A 94 -4.97 0.79 6.19
CA ASN A 94 -3.69 0.32 5.67
C ASN A 94 -3.77 -1.12 5.15
N GLU A 95 -4.37 -2.03 5.93
CA GLU A 95 -4.60 -3.42 5.52
C GLU A 95 -5.46 -3.50 4.25
N ALA A 96 -6.51 -2.68 4.14
CA ALA A 96 -7.35 -2.63 2.94
C ALA A 96 -6.54 -2.22 1.68
N LYS A 97 -5.63 -1.25 1.81
CA LYS A 97 -4.73 -0.85 0.71
C LYS A 97 -3.75 -1.97 0.35
N GLU A 98 -3.19 -2.67 1.34
CA GLU A 98 -2.29 -3.80 1.09
C GLU A 98 -3.02 -4.93 0.34
N ILE A 99 -4.27 -5.23 0.70
CA ILE A 99 -5.11 -6.19 -0.02
C ILE A 99 -5.35 -5.74 -1.46
N GLU A 100 -5.67 -4.46 -1.69
CA GLU A 100 -5.88 -3.93 -3.04
C GLU A 100 -4.63 -4.08 -3.92
N LEU A 101 -3.45 -3.75 -3.38
CA LEU A 101 -2.16 -3.94 -4.06
C LEU A 101 -1.87 -5.42 -4.35
N LEU A 102 -2.19 -6.32 -3.41
CA LEU A 102 -2.02 -7.76 -3.62
C LEU A 102 -2.95 -8.29 -4.72
N ILE A 103 -4.19 -7.81 -4.81
CA ILE A 103 -5.14 -8.17 -5.86
C ILE A 103 -4.64 -7.68 -7.23
N GLU A 104 -4.20 -6.42 -7.31
CA GLU A 104 -3.65 -5.84 -8.54
C GLU A 104 -2.45 -6.67 -9.04
N LYS A 105 -1.51 -6.96 -8.14
CA LYS A 105 -0.34 -7.80 -8.44
C LYS A 105 -0.72 -9.22 -8.84
N HIS A 106 -1.66 -9.86 -8.13
CA HIS A 106 -2.13 -11.20 -8.46
C HIS A 106 -2.71 -11.24 -9.88
N ASN A 107 -3.58 -10.29 -10.22
CA ASN A 107 -4.19 -10.22 -11.54
C ASN A 107 -3.13 -9.98 -12.64
N TYR A 108 -2.15 -9.15 -12.34
CA TYR A 108 -1.03 -8.89 -13.22
C TYR A 108 -0.19 -10.16 -13.48
N ASP A 109 0.28 -10.82 -12.42
CA ASP A 109 1.07 -12.05 -12.47
C ASP A 109 0.31 -13.17 -13.20
N TYR A 110 -1.01 -13.26 -12.95
CA TYR A 110 -1.90 -14.19 -13.63
C TYR A 110 -1.97 -13.93 -15.13
N ASN A 111 -2.23 -12.68 -15.54
CA ASN A 111 -2.30 -12.30 -16.95
C ASN A 111 -0.96 -12.55 -17.66
N LEU A 112 0.16 -12.27 -16.98
CA LEU A 112 1.49 -12.53 -17.49
C LEU A 112 1.75 -14.02 -17.69
N LEU A 113 1.39 -14.85 -16.70
CA LEU A 113 1.49 -16.30 -16.78
C LEU A 113 0.65 -16.86 -17.92
N GLN A 114 -0.59 -16.39 -18.07
CA GLN A 114 -1.49 -16.78 -19.15
C GLN A 114 -0.89 -16.43 -20.53
N ALA A 115 -0.36 -15.21 -20.69
CA ALA A 115 0.29 -14.78 -21.92
C ALA A 115 1.53 -15.64 -22.23
N LYS A 116 2.36 -15.96 -21.24
CA LYS A 116 3.53 -16.85 -21.42
C LYS A 116 3.13 -18.27 -21.82
N CYS A 117 2.12 -18.85 -21.19
CA CYS A 117 1.60 -20.17 -21.55
C CYS A 117 1.11 -20.19 -23.00
N GLU A 118 0.41 -19.15 -23.43
CA GLU A 118 -0.07 -19.01 -24.80
C GLU A 118 1.08 -18.83 -25.81
N GLN A 119 2.12 -18.06 -25.47
CA GLN A 119 3.33 -17.90 -26.28
C GLN A 119 4.02 -19.25 -26.53
N ILE A 120 4.19 -20.04 -25.46
CA ILE A 120 4.80 -21.37 -25.54
C ILE A 120 3.93 -22.30 -26.38
N ARG A 121 2.60 -22.26 -26.22
CA ARG A 121 1.66 -23.05 -27.00
C ARG A 121 1.75 -22.75 -28.50
N CYS A 122 1.70 -21.48 -28.89
CA CYS A 122 1.84 -21.07 -30.29
C CYS A 122 3.20 -21.50 -30.87
N SER A 123 4.29 -21.36 -30.09
CA SER A 123 5.62 -21.79 -30.50
C SER A 123 5.69 -23.31 -30.74
N LEU A 124 5.01 -24.08 -29.89
CA LEU A 124 4.97 -25.53 -30.00
C LEU A 124 4.13 -25.99 -31.19
N ASP A 125 3.01 -25.33 -31.46
CA ASP A 125 2.19 -25.56 -32.66
C ASP A 125 2.97 -25.27 -33.94
N TYR A 126 3.77 -24.20 -33.95
CA TYR A 126 4.64 -23.86 -35.06
C TYR A 126 5.69 -24.95 -35.35
N VAL A 127 6.39 -25.43 -34.32
CA VAL A 127 7.39 -26.52 -34.49
C VAL A 127 6.72 -27.80 -34.99
N THR A 128 5.56 -28.15 -34.44
CA THR A 128 4.81 -29.36 -34.84
C THR A 128 4.33 -29.27 -36.31
N SER A 129 3.94 -28.08 -36.77
CA SER A 129 3.53 -27.80 -38.15
C SER A 129 4.70 -27.92 -39.16
N LYS A 130 5.89 -27.47 -38.80
CA LYS A 130 7.08 -27.57 -39.67
C LYS A 130 7.60 -28.99 -39.85
N ASP A 131 7.49 -29.84 -38.84
CA ASP A 131 7.94 -31.23 -38.97
C ASP A 131 7.02 -32.05 -39.91
N GLN A 132 5.71 -31.78 -39.92
CA GLN A 132 4.75 -32.48 -40.80
C GLN A 132 4.87 -32.10 -42.27
N THR A 133 5.29 -30.87 -42.59
CA THR A 133 5.42 -30.39 -43.98
C THR A 133 6.68 -30.89 -44.70
N THR A 134 7.60 -31.54 -43.98
CA THR A 134 8.87 -32.01 -44.55
C THR A 134 8.83 -33.47 -45.03
N GLU A 135 7.79 -34.25 -44.68
CA GLU A 135 7.69 -35.68 -44.99
C GLU A 135 6.78 -36.02 -46.18
N GLU A 136 5.89 -35.12 -46.60
CA GLU A 136 5.00 -35.32 -47.76
C GLU A 136 5.07 -34.10 -48.69
N ASN A 137 5.95 -34.15 -49.70
CA ASN A 137 5.69 -33.67 -51.08
C ASN A 137 6.99 -33.52 -51.89
N SER A 138 7.36 -34.59 -52.59
CA SER A 138 7.96 -34.47 -53.91
C SER A 138 6.84 -34.27 -54.94
N GLU A 139 6.36 -33.04 -55.11
CA GLU A 139 5.87 -32.46 -56.38
C GLU A 139 5.18 -31.12 -56.09
N ALA A 140 5.50 -30.16 -56.96
CA ALA A 140 5.29 -28.74 -56.76
C ALA A 140 3.81 -28.32 -56.81
N ILE A 141 3.34 -27.58 -55.79
CA ILE A 141 2.39 -26.47 -55.95
C ILE A 141 2.78 -25.37 -54.94
N ASP A 142 3.13 -24.19 -55.47
CA ASP A 142 3.34 -22.94 -54.72
C ASP A 142 2.09 -22.58 -53.91
N SER A 143 2.08 -22.92 -52.63
CA SER A 143 1.12 -22.39 -51.66
C SER A 143 1.75 -22.25 -50.27
N SER A 144 2.98 -21.73 -50.21
CA SER A 144 3.74 -21.52 -48.96
C SER A 144 3.66 -20.09 -48.40
N MET A 145 3.03 -19.13 -49.09
CA MET A 145 3.09 -17.70 -48.69
C MET A 145 2.00 -17.24 -47.71
N LEU A 146 1.00 -18.07 -47.33
CA LEU A 146 -0.12 -17.60 -46.51
C LEU A 146 -0.17 -18.16 -45.07
N ALA A 147 0.57 -19.23 -44.77
CA ALA A 147 0.55 -19.85 -43.45
C ALA A 147 1.53 -19.20 -42.46
N ASP A 148 2.68 -18.69 -42.94
CA ASP A 148 3.78 -18.16 -42.11
C ASP A 148 3.47 -16.76 -41.55
N ASP A 149 2.70 -15.95 -42.30
CA ASP A 149 2.39 -14.57 -41.93
C ASP A 149 1.45 -14.51 -40.71
N HIS A 150 0.40 -15.34 -40.67
CA HIS A 150 -0.58 -15.30 -39.59
C HIS A 150 0.02 -15.71 -38.24
N THR A 151 0.84 -16.76 -38.18
CA THR A 151 1.44 -17.21 -36.91
C THR A 151 2.51 -16.25 -36.40
N THR A 152 3.33 -15.70 -37.32
CA THR A 152 4.32 -14.67 -36.99
C THR A 152 3.65 -13.42 -36.43
N ILE A 153 2.49 -13.04 -37.01
CA ILE A 153 1.66 -11.94 -36.50
C ILE A 153 1.11 -12.26 -35.10
N THR A 154 0.62 -13.47 -34.84
CA THR A 154 0.07 -13.83 -33.52
C THR A 154 1.14 -13.80 -32.42
N VAL A 155 2.35 -14.31 -32.71
CA VAL A 155 3.48 -14.28 -31.76
C VAL A 155 3.91 -12.84 -31.48
N ALA A 156 4.02 -12.00 -32.52
CA ALA A 156 4.35 -10.59 -32.34
C ALA A 156 3.28 -9.82 -31.53
N ILE A 157 2.00 -10.12 -31.71
CA ILE A 157 0.92 -9.52 -30.91
C ILE A 157 1.04 -9.93 -29.44
N LEU A 158 1.34 -11.20 -29.16
CA LEU A 158 1.49 -11.71 -27.81
C LEU A 158 2.72 -11.14 -27.10
N ASP A 159 3.84 -11.00 -27.82
CA ASP A 159 5.07 -10.40 -27.30
C ASP A 159 4.84 -8.93 -26.91
N ASN A 160 4.15 -8.17 -27.76
CA ASN A 160 3.76 -6.79 -27.45
C ASN A 160 2.85 -6.70 -26.22
N TYR A 161 1.92 -7.65 -26.06
CA TYR A 161 1.04 -7.69 -24.89
C TYR A 161 1.81 -7.99 -23.60
N LEU A 162 2.84 -8.84 -23.68
CA LEU A 162 3.70 -9.14 -22.56
C LEU A 162 4.58 -7.95 -22.14
N GLU A 163 5.13 -7.23 -23.13
CA GLU A 163 5.87 -5.99 -22.89
C GLU A 163 4.96 -4.93 -22.27
N TYR A 164 3.71 -4.81 -22.74
CA TYR A 164 2.71 -3.93 -22.14
C TYR A 164 2.50 -4.22 -20.66
N LEU A 165 2.32 -5.50 -20.30
CA LEU A 165 2.19 -5.91 -18.91
C LEU A 165 3.42 -5.46 -18.10
N GLN A 166 4.63 -5.78 -18.55
CA GLN A 166 5.85 -5.43 -17.81
C GLN A 166 6.02 -3.93 -17.56
N LEU A 167 5.61 -3.12 -18.54
CA LEU A 167 5.62 -1.66 -18.41
C LEU A 167 4.58 -1.15 -17.40
N GLU A 168 3.41 -1.79 -17.31
CA GLU A 168 2.37 -1.42 -16.34
C GLU A 168 2.87 -1.62 -14.89
N ASP A 169 3.55 -2.74 -14.61
CA ASP A 169 4.17 -3.02 -13.30
C ASP A 169 5.26 -1.99 -12.94
N GLU A 170 6.12 -1.65 -13.91
CA GLU A 170 7.16 -0.63 -13.71
C GLU A 170 6.55 0.76 -13.45
N ILE A 171 5.45 1.10 -14.11
CA ILE A 171 4.70 2.35 -13.86
C ILE A 171 4.11 2.36 -12.46
N HIS A 172 3.52 1.24 -12.02
CA HIS A 172 2.94 1.11 -10.68
C HIS A 172 4.00 1.32 -9.58
N GLU A 173 5.13 0.63 -9.68
CA GLU A 173 6.26 0.79 -8.75
C GLU A 173 6.78 2.24 -8.73
N MET A 174 6.95 2.86 -9.89
CA MET A 174 7.42 4.23 -9.98
C MET A 174 6.43 5.23 -9.36
N LYS A 175 5.12 4.99 -9.49
CA LYS A 175 4.08 5.79 -8.84
C LYS A 175 4.18 5.72 -7.30
N SER A 176 4.38 4.54 -6.73
CA SER A 176 4.58 4.34 -5.29
C SER A 176 5.82 5.11 -4.76
N VAL A 177 6.91 5.10 -5.52
CA VAL A 177 8.11 5.88 -5.21
C VAL A 177 7.83 7.38 -5.23
N VAL A 178 7.08 7.87 -6.21
CA VAL A 178 6.70 9.30 -6.30
C VAL A 178 5.87 9.71 -5.09
N GLU A 179 4.86 8.93 -4.71
CA GLU A 179 4.03 9.21 -3.52
C GLU A 179 4.89 9.28 -2.25
N SER A 180 5.83 8.36 -2.08
CA SER A 180 6.77 8.35 -0.94
C SER A 180 7.68 9.60 -0.91
N LEU A 181 8.13 10.06 -2.08
CA LEU A 181 8.95 11.26 -2.21
C LEU A 181 8.16 12.55 -1.91
N GLU A 182 6.90 12.63 -2.33
CA GLU A 182 6.01 13.75 -2.01
C GLU A 182 5.75 13.86 -0.51
N ASP A 183 5.57 12.72 0.17
CA ASP A 183 5.41 12.64 1.62
C ASP A 183 6.68 13.11 2.34
N LEU A 184 7.85 12.67 1.88
CA LEU A 184 9.14 13.12 2.42
C LEU A 184 9.36 14.62 2.19
N GLN A 185 9.05 15.14 0.99
CA GLN A 185 9.15 16.57 0.70
C GLN A 185 8.26 17.39 1.63
N SER A 186 7.06 16.90 1.94
CA SER A 186 6.14 17.56 2.87
C SER A 186 6.75 17.65 4.27
N LYS A 187 7.38 16.58 4.76
CA LYS A 187 8.11 16.58 6.04
C LYS A 187 9.27 17.59 6.06
N PHE A 188 10.01 17.72 4.97
CA PHE A 188 11.08 18.73 4.86
C PHE A 188 10.55 20.17 4.94
N LYS A 189 9.46 20.49 4.23
CA LYS A 189 8.81 21.82 4.32
C LYS A 189 8.37 22.13 5.75
N TRP A 190 7.96 21.12 6.51
CA TRP A 190 7.67 21.28 7.93
C TRP A 190 8.91 21.64 8.74
N PHE A 191 10.02 20.90 8.62
CA PHE A 191 11.26 21.24 9.32
C PHE A 191 11.75 22.67 9.01
N ASP A 192 11.64 23.11 7.77
CA ASP A 192 11.97 24.49 7.40
C ASP A 192 11.06 25.52 8.09
N ALA A 193 9.77 25.21 8.27
CA ALA A 193 8.85 26.08 9.00
C ALA A 193 9.17 26.14 10.50
N ILE A 194 9.59 25.01 11.09
CA ILE A 194 10.03 24.93 12.50
C ILE A 194 11.23 25.84 12.74
N ASN A 195 12.27 25.70 11.91
CA ASN A 195 13.47 26.51 12.00
C ASN A 195 13.15 28.01 11.88
N GLN A 196 12.24 28.38 10.96
CA GLN A 196 11.80 29.77 10.81
C GLN A 196 11.08 30.31 12.06
N ILE A 197 10.28 29.47 12.74
CA ILE A 197 9.59 29.87 13.98
C ILE A 197 10.61 30.11 15.10
N GLU A 198 11.56 29.19 15.27
CA GLU A 198 12.60 29.30 16.30
C GLU A 198 13.52 30.51 16.05
N ASP A 199 13.88 30.78 14.80
CA ASP A 199 14.69 31.94 14.41
C ASP A 199 13.94 33.27 14.60
N ALA A 200 12.64 33.32 14.30
CA ALA A 200 11.85 34.54 14.36
C ALA A 200 11.38 34.90 15.77
N LEU A 201 11.16 33.90 16.64
CA LEU A 201 10.50 34.06 17.94
C LEU A 201 11.43 33.64 19.08
N THR A 202 12.35 34.53 19.45
CA THR A 202 13.20 34.34 20.65
C THR A 202 12.36 34.12 21.91
N GLY A 203 12.60 33.00 22.60
CA GLY A 203 11.94 32.63 23.86
C GLY A 203 10.78 31.64 23.69
N LEU A 204 10.36 31.35 22.45
CA LEU A 204 9.46 30.25 22.15
C LEU A 204 10.28 28.98 21.86
N LYS A 205 10.00 27.94 22.63
CA LYS A 205 10.55 26.60 22.42
C LYS A 205 9.45 25.72 21.85
N VAL A 206 9.76 24.94 20.83
CA VAL A 206 8.79 23.96 20.38
C VAL A 206 8.87 22.67 21.20
N LEU A 207 7.71 22.22 21.69
CA LEU A 207 7.58 21.09 22.60
C LEU A 207 7.28 19.79 21.86
N ALA A 208 6.31 19.84 20.95
CA ALA A 208 5.87 18.68 20.20
C ALA A 208 5.35 19.10 18.83
N PHE A 209 5.50 18.19 17.89
CA PHE A 209 5.08 18.33 16.51
C PHE A 209 4.50 17.00 16.06
N GLU A 210 3.18 16.89 16.13
CA GLU A 210 2.44 15.67 15.82
C GLU A 210 1.34 16.03 14.82
N ASP A 211 1.29 15.23 13.75
CA ASP A 211 0.36 15.35 12.63
C ASP A 211 0.35 16.74 11.98
N ASN A 212 -0.71 17.51 12.28
CA ASN A 212 -1.02 18.82 11.74
C ASN A 212 -1.00 19.89 12.83
N SER A 213 -0.28 19.63 13.93
CA SER A 213 -0.29 20.48 15.11
C SER A 213 1.13 20.80 15.58
N ILE A 214 1.31 22.05 15.99
CA ILE A 214 2.55 22.61 16.50
C ILE A 214 2.30 23.05 17.94
N ARG A 215 2.94 22.39 18.91
CA ARG A 215 2.86 22.75 20.34
C ARG A 215 4.08 23.55 20.76
N LEU A 216 3.88 24.82 21.04
CA LEU A 216 4.92 25.76 21.43
C LEU A 216 4.80 26.08 22.92
N SER A 217 5.94 26.35 23.57
CA SER A 217 6.04 26.86 24.92
C SER A 217 6.71 28.22 24.90
N LEU A 218 6.10 29.19 25.57
CA LEU A 218 6.68 30.49 25.85
C LEU A 218 6.85 30.63 27.35
N ARG A 219 8.09 30.87 27.80
CA ARG A 219 8.34 31.22 29.20
C ARG A 219 8.35 32.73 29.36
N THR A 220 7.56 33.22 30.30
CA THR A 220 7.53 34.63 30.68
C THR A 220 7.78 34.78 32.18
N TYR A 221 8.34 35.91 32.58
CA TYR A 221 8.56 36.20 34.00
C TYR A 221 7.34 36.90 34.58
N MET A 222 6.88 36.47 35.75
CA MET A 222 5.78 37.11 36.44
C MET A 222 6.27 38.41 37.10
N PRO A 223 5.70 39.58 36.79
CA PRO A 223 6.05 40.81 37.48
C PRO A 223 5.66 40.67 38.95
N LYS A 224 6.60 40.92 39.88
CA LYS A 224 6.29 40.88 41.31
C LYS A 224 5.38 42.06 41.63
N LEU A 225 4.30 41.79 42.37
CA LEU A 225 3.36 42.84 42.81
C LEU A 225 4.05 43.92 43.67
N GLU A 226 5.20 43.57 44.27
CA GLU A 226 6.05 44.46 45.07
C GLU A 226 6.70 45.59 44.26
N ASP A 227 6.83 45.45 42.93
CA ASP A 227 7.41 46.48 42.05
C ASP A 227 6.44 47.64 41.76
N LEU A 228 5.15 47.49 42.09
CA LEU A 228 4.17 48.59 42.06
C LEU A 228 4.15 49.40 43.36
N SER A 229 4.68 48.84 44.46
CA SER A 229 4.81 49.50 45.75
C SER A 229 6.25 49.95 45.97
N CYS A 230 6.56 51.15 45.48
CA CYS A 230 7.81 51.83 45.74
C CYS A 230 7.92 52.18 47.25
N LEU A 231 8.20 51.21 48.14
CA LEU A 231 8.69 51.38 49.52
C LEU A 231 8.63 50.05 50.32
N SER A 232 9.71 49.28 50.36
CA SER A 232 10.42 48.86 51.58
C SER A 232 11.53 47.87 51.23
N ARG A 233 12.44 47.64 52.18
CA ARG A 233 13.86 47.42 51.94
C ARG A 233 14.27 46.04 52.50
N VAL A 234 15.23 45.41 51.80
CA VAL A 234 16.24 44.43 52.28
C VAL A 234 15.89 42.93 52.24
N HIS A 235 16.70 42.23 51.42
CA HIS A 235 17.01 40.79 51.37
C HIS A 235 15.84 39.81 51.29
N ASP A 236 15.54 39.38 50.07
CA ASP A 236 14.92 38.08 49.84
C ASP A 236 15.55 37.43 48.59
N SER A 237 15.77 36.11 48.68
CA SER A 237 16.25 35.27 47.60
C SER A 237 15.43 35.49 46.33
N TYR A 238 16.10 35.63 45.20
CA TYR A 238 15.48 35.80 43.89
C TYR A 238 14.74 34.54 43.46
N ASP A 239 13.57 34.26 44.03
CA ASP A 239 12.59 33.38 43.41
C ASP A 239 11.86 34.22 42.36
N VAL A 240 12.26 34.06 41.11
CA VAL A 240 11.57 34.62 39.96
C VAL A 240 10.51 33.60 39.59
N SER A 241 9.24 33.87 39.91
CA SER A 241 8.14 33.04 39.42
C SER A 241 8.08 33.12 37.90
N GLU A 242 8.48 32.04 37.24
CA GLU A 242 8.42 31.88 35.80
C GLU A 242 7.05 31.27 35.45
N LEU A 243 6.32 31.91 34.53
CA LEU A 243 5.06 31.42 33.97
C LEU A 243 5.36 30.78 32.61
N SER A 244 5.01 29.51 32.46
CA SER A 244 5.02 28.83 31.17
C SER A 244 3.65 28.99 30.51
N HIS A 245 3.62 29.38 29.25
CA HIS A 245 2.43 29.42 28.42
C HIS A 245 2.59 28.40 27.29
N GLU A 246 1.51 27.69 26.96
CA GLU A 246 1.50 26.78 25.82
C GLU A 246 0.60 27.34 24.71
N LEU A 247 1.08 27.23 23.48
CA LEU A 247 0.36 27.64 22.27
C LEU A 247 0.25 26.42 21.36
N LEU A 248 -0.97 26.04 20.99
CA LEU A 248 -1.24 25.02 20.00
C LEU A 248 -1.65 25.70 18.70
N ILE A 249 -0.90 25.45 17.64
CA ILE A 249 -1.22 25.91 16.28
C ILE A 249 -1.59 24.69 15.45
N GLU A 250 -2.80 24.66 14.92
CA GLU A 250 -3.22 23.65 13.94
C GLU A 250 -3.18 24.24 12.54
N VAL A 251 -2.79 23.40 11.60
CA VAL A 251 -2.62 23.71 10.17
C VAL A 251 -3.39 22.69 9.34
N PHE A 252 -3.77 23.05 8.12
CA PHE A 252 -4.47 22.12 7.24
C PHE A 252 -3.48 21.09 6.68
N GLU A 253 -3.89 19.83 6.66
CA GLU A 253 -3.06 18.72 6.17
C GLU A 253 -2.41 19.01 4.81
N LYS A 254 -1.13 18.66 4.66
CA LYS A 254 -0.30 18.90 3.46
C LYS A 254 -0.15 20.37 3.06
N THR A 255 -0.63 21.31 3.87
CA THR A 255 -0.51 22.74 3.62
C THR A 255 0.03 23.45 4.86
N LEU A 256 0.75 24.55 4.66
CA LEU A 256 1.17 25.42 5.76
C LEU A 256 0.07 26.44 6.15
N LYS A 257 -1.19 26.19 5.76
CA LYS A 257 -2.29 27.13 6.00
C LYS A 257 -2.82 26.96 7.41
N LEU A 258 -2.94 28.09 8.11
CA LEU A 258 -3.49 28.14 9.46
C LEU A 258 -4.93 27.62 9.50
N LYS A 259 -5.21 26.69 10.40
CA LYS A 259 -6.54 26.14 10.68
C LYS A 259 -7.10 26.67 12.00
N ASN A 260 -6.33 26.57 13.08
CA ASN A 260 -6.76 26.99 14.41
C ASN A 260 -5.56 27.42 15.28
N VAL A 261 -5.81 28.25 16.30
CA VAL A 261 -4.83 28.62 17.32
C VAL A 261 -5.49 28.62 18.69
N GLN A 262 -4.92 27.88 19.64
CA GLN A 262 -5.35 27.88 21.04
C GLN A 262 -4.20 28.27 21.96
N VAL A 263 -4.52 29.10 22.96
CA VAL A 263 -3.59 29.52 24.02
C VAL A 263 -4.06 28.86 25.31
N SER A 264 -3.20 28.08 25.96
CA SER A 264 -3.41 27.59 27.32
C SER A 264 -2.43 28.28 28.29
N LYS A 265 -2.89 28.48 29.53
CA LYS A 265 -2.11 29.06 30.61
C LYS A 265 -1.62 27.98 31.56
#